data_AF-A0A952U2C5-F1
#
_entry.id   AF-A0A952U2C5-F1
#
_cell.length_a   1.000
_cell.length_b   1.000
_cell.length_c   1.000
_cell.angle_alpha   90.00
_cell.angle_beta   90.00
_cell.angle_gamma   90.00
#
_symmetry.space_group_name_H-M   'P 1'
#
loop_
_entity.id
_entity.type
_entity.pdbx_description
1 polymer ?
#
loop_
_entity_poly.entity_id
_entity_poly.type
_entity_poly.pdbx_seq_one_letter_code
_entity_poly.pdbx_strand_id
1 'polypeptide(L)'
;MTRIRSMHAFKSARRQTIHLRQFRKQTERLLEMYELNDKEFFLTTIDSKIRELKTDLSAYEELHYHIEATTDFDLVRGLGKTLLNLRIWLGWSQATLGNYSGINVKSIHAYERDEYRKTRLEKIFQIMQALEHGILEKTSADNRYKRSPYQPTLSFESVEDTYKNAHLPYDEDAEFMIVDGQLVEPPHEPDAMDDFSTGL
;
A
#
# COMPACT_ATOMS: atom_id res chain seq x y z
N MET A 1 11.24 1.12 17.30
CA MET A 1 12.30 1.14 16.27
C MET A 1 12.42 -0.25 15.70
N THR A 2 12.07 -0.44 14.42
CA THR A 2 12.12 -1.73 13.73
C THR A 2 13.56 -2.19 13.53
N ARG A 3 13.87 -3.44 13.91
CA ARG A 3 15.21 -4.03 13.74
C ARG A 3 15.46 -4.54 12.32
N ILE A 4 14.40 -4.88 11.61
CA ILE A 4 14.47 -5.34 10.22
C ILE A 4 14.52 -4.12 9.29
N ARG A 5 15.60 -3.98 8.53
CA ARG A 5 15.83 -2.83 7.62
C ARG A 5 16.01 -3.24 6.16
N SER A 6 15.97 -4.53 5.84
CA SER A 6 16.22 -5.03 4.49
C SER A 6 15.42 -6.29 4.19
N MET A 7 15.15 -6.52 2.91
CA MET A 7 14.46 -7.73 2.42
C MET A 7 15.21 -9.01 2.80
N HIS A 8 16.54 -8.99 2.85
CA HIS A 8 17.34 -10.11 3.31
C HIS A 8 17.12 -10.39 4.81
N ALA A 9 17.13 -9.35 5.64
CA ALA A 9 16.86 -9.48 7.07
C ALA A 9 15.41 -9.96 7.32
N PHE A 10 14.46 -9.50 6.52
CA PHE A 10 13.06 -9.94 6.56
C PHE A 10 12.93 -11.44 6.26
N LYS A 11 13.51 -11.91 5.14
CA LYS A 11 13.49 -13.34 4.78
C LYS A 11 14.16 -14.22 5.85
N SER A 12 15.27 -13.73 6.42
CA SER A 12 15.97 -14.42 7.51
C SER A 12 15.13 -14.51 8.79
N ALA A 13 14.54 -13.39 9.24
CA ALA A 13 13.66 -13.35 10.40
C ALA A 13 12.40 -14.22 10.23
N ARG A 14 11.85 -14.28 9.01
CA ARG A 14 10.71 -15.16 8.68
C ARG A 14 11.08 -16.64 8.81
N ARG A 15 12.23 -17.05 8.25
CA ARG A 15 12.76 -18.42 8.43
C ARG A 15 13.00 -18.75 9.89
N GLN A 16 13.56 -17.82 10.65
CA GLN A 16 13.82 -18.00 12.07
C GLN A 16 12.53 -18.17 12.88
N THR A 17 11.48 -17.43 12.55
CA THR A 17 10.16 -17.55 13.18
C THR A 17 9.56 -18.94 12.93
N ILE A 18 9.62 -19.45 11.69
CA ILE A 18 9.16 -20.80 11.34
C ILE A 18 9.94 -21.85 12.14
N HIS A 19 11.27 -21.73 12.17
CA HIS A 19 12.13 -22.65 12.92
C HIS A 19 11.83 -22.63 14.42
N LEU A 20 11.61 -21.46 15.02
CA LEU A 20 11.25 -21.35 16.44
C LEU A 20 9.88 -21.96 16.76
N ARG A 21 8.91 -21.87 15.84
CA ARG A 21 7.61 -22.55 16.01
C ARG A 21 7.76 -24.08 15.97
N GLN A 22 8.55 -24.60 15.04
CA GLN A 22 8.84 -26.04 14.97
C GLN A 22 9.57 -26.52 16.22
N PHE A 23 10.57 -25.75 16.67
CA PHE A 23 11.30 -26.02 17.89
C PHE A 23 10.38 -26.00 19.12
N ARG A 24 9.50 -24.99 19.26
CA ARG A 24 8.47 -24.94 20.31
C ARG A 24 7.64 -26.23 20.36
N LYS A 25 7.10 -26.66 19.22
CA LYS A 25 6.28 -27.89 19.11
C LYS A 25 7.07 -29.13 19.54
N GLN A 26 8.34 -29.23 19.15
CA GLN A 26 9.21 -30.34 19.57
C GLN A 26 9.51 -30.31 21.07
N THR A 27 9.84 -29.14 21.60
CA THR A 27 10.13 -28.93 23.03
C THR A 27 8.90 -29.23 23.88
N GLU A 28 7.72 -28.81 23.46
CA GLU A 28 6.45 -29.10 24.14
C GLU A 28 6.19 -30.61 24.26
N ARG A 29 6.34 -31.37 23.16
CA ARG A 29 6.20 -32.84 23.17
C ARG A 29 7.20 -33.52 24.09
N LEU A 30 8.46 -33.07 24.09
CA LEU A 30 9.49 -33.62 24.97
C LEU A 30 9.17 -33.33 26.44
N LEU A 31 8.77 -32.11 26.77
CA LEU A 31 8.45 -31.71 28.13
C LEU A 31 7.21 -32.44 28.66
N GLU A 32 6.24 -32.76 27.80
CA GLU A 32 5.08 -33.60 28.13
C GLU A 32 5.49 -35.03 28.43
N MET A 33 6.36 -35.61 27.61
CA MET A 33 6.83 -36.99 27.77
C MET A 33 7.62 -37.21 29.07
N TYR A 34 8.30 -36.18 29.57
CA TYR A 34 9.12 -36.26 30.78
C TYR A 34 8.49 -35.62 32.04
N GLU A 35 7.22 -35.19 31.97
CA GLU A 35 6.47 -34.58 33.09
C GLU A 35 7.27 -33.48 33.83
N LEU A 36 7.98 -32.63 33.09
CA LEU A 36 8.90 -31.65 33.68
C LEU A 36 8.14 -30.44 34.23
N ASN A 37 8.34 -30.16 35.52
CA ASN A 37 7.70 -29.04 36.23
C ASN A 37 8.04 -27.65 35.65
N ASP A 38 9.19 -27.49 34.99
CA ASP A 38 9.65 -26.20 34.44
C ASP A 38 9.18 -25.96 33.00
N LYS A 39 8.24 -26.77 32.47
CA LYS A 39 7.77 -26.70 31.08
C LYS A 39 7.33 -25.28 30.66
N GLU A 40 6.60 -24.60 31.52
CA GLU A 40 6.08 -23.26 31.25
C GLU A 40 7.19 -22.23 31.03
N PHE A 41 8.28 -22.30 31.79
CA PHE A 41 9.39 -21.34 31.68
C PHE A 41 10.08 -21.44 30.30
N PHE A 42 10.31 -22.66 29.81
CA PHE A 42 10.93 -22.86 28.50
C PHE A 42 10.01 -22.43 27.36
N LEU A 43 8.73 -22.79 27.42
CA LEU A 43 7.77 -22.44 26.37
C LEU A 43 7.51 -20.93 26.34
N THR A 44 7.36 -20.27 27.48
CA THR A 44 7.17 -18.81 27.55
C THR A 44 8.37 -18.03 26.99
N THR A 45 9.60 -18.53 27.20
CA THR A 45 10.80 -17.93 26.62
C THR A 45 10.79 -18.01 25.08
N ILE A 46 10.44 -19.17 24.53
CA ILE A 46 10.34 -19.37 23.07
C ILE A 46 9.21 -18.50 22.50
N ASP A 47 8.05 -18.47 23.16
CA ASP A 47 6.89 -17.69 22.75
C ASP A 47 7.18 -16.18 22.77
N SER A 48 7.91 -15.70 23.78
CA SER A 48 8.38 -14.31 23.81
C SER A 48 9.26 -13.97 22.61
N LYS A 49 10.15 -14.89 22.20
CA LYS A 49 11.02 -14.65 21.05
C LYS A 49 10.28 -14.67 19.72
N ILE A 50 9.30 -15.57 19.58
CA ILE A 50 8.40 -15.60 18.43
C ILE A 50 7.60 -14.29 18.34
N ARG A 51 7.07 -13.80 19.47
CA ARG A 51 6.29 -12.56 19.52
C ARG A 51 7.13 -11.34 19.13
N GLU A 52 8.37 -11.26 19.62
CA GLU A 52 9.31 -10.20 19.24
C GLU A 52 9.55 -10.18 17.72
N LEU A 53 9.87 -11.34 17.12
CA LEU A 53 10.09 -11.45 15.68
C LEU A 53 8.83 -11.15 14.86
N LYS A 54 7.65 -11.60 15.30
CA LYS A 54 6.38 -11.26 14.66
C LYS A 54 6.14 -9.75 14.62
N THR A 55 6.42 -9.07 15.73
CA THR A 55 6.26 -7.61 15.85
C THR A 55 7.22 -6.86 14.91
N ASP A 56 8.48 -7.33 14.82
CA ASP A 56 9.46 -6.75 13.90
C ASP A 56 9.10 -7.00 12.43
N LEU A 57 8.51 -8.16 12.10
CA LEU A 57 8.06 -8.51 10.75
C LEU A 57 6.86 -7.66 10.34
N SER A 58 5.84 -7.55 11.19
CA SER A 58 4.63 -6.77 10.88
C SER A 58 4.97 -5.29 10.64
N ALA A 59 5.84 -4.72 11.49
CA ALA A 59 6.25 -3.34 11.34
C ALA A 59 7.13 -3.08 10.09
N TYR A 60 7.86 -4.10 9.60
CA TYR A 60 8.56 -4.00 8.31
C TYR A 60 7.57 -4.07 7.13
N GLU A 61 6.60 -4.97 7.21
CA GLU A 61 5.55 -5.13 6.19
C GLU A 61 4.69 -3.86 6.09
N GLU A 62 4.22 -3.31 7.21
CA GLU A 62 3.47 -2.05 7.24
C GLU A 62 4.21 -0.92 6.50
N LEU A 63 5.52 -0.80 6.75
CA LEU A 63 6.37 0.20 6.11
C LEU A 63 6.57 -0.08 4.61
N HIS A 64 6.77 -1.33 4.22
CA HIS A 64 6.98 -1.72 2.81
C HIS A 64 5.69 -1.56 1.99
N TYR A 65 4.55 -2.05 2.50
CA TYR A 65 3.25 -1.94 1.86
C TYR A 65 2.78 -0.49 1.78
N HIS A 66 3.05 0.36 2.78
CA HIS A 66 2.71 1.79 2.68
C HIS A 66 3.52 2.53 1.61
N ILE A 67 4.76 2.12 1.36
CA ILE A 67 5.60 2.70 0.30
C ILE A 67 5.09 2.26 -1.09
N GLU A 68 4.76 0.98 -1.25
CA GLU A 68 4.25 0.44 -2.52
C GLU A 68 2.82 0.89 -2.86
N ALA A 69 1.95 1.06 -1.86
CA ALA A 69 0.57 1.52 -2.08
C ALA A 69 0.45 3.02 -2.42
N THR A 70 1.49 3.83 -2.17
CA THR A 70 1.44 5.29 -2.39
C THR A 70 2.27 5.78 -3.58
N THR A 71 3.07 4.93 -4.22
CA THR A 71 3.75 5.28 -5.47
C THR A 71 3.03 4.66 -6.66
N ASP A 72 1.90 5.27 -7.01
CA ASP A 72 1.29 5.03 -8.32
C ASP A 72 2.20 5.63 -9.41
N PHE A 73 3.11 4.81 -9.93
CA PHE A 73 4.02 5.19 -10.98
C PHE A 73 3.29 5.59 -12.27
N ASP A 74 2.05 5.12 -12.48
CA ASP A 74 1.24 5.54 -13.62
C ASP A 74 0.75 6.98 -13.43
N LEU A 75 0.46 7.38 -12.20
CA LEU A 75 0.13 8.76 -11.85
C LEU A 75 1.32 9.70 -12.11
N VAL A 76 2.55 9.27 -11.81
CA VAL A 76 3.78 10.00 -12.16
C VAL A 76 3.99 10.06 -13.68
N ARG A 77 3.73 8.96 -14.39
CA ARG A 77 3.87 8.87 -15.85
C ARG A 77 2.88 9.78 -16.59
N GLY A 78 1.68 9.97 -16.04
CA GLY A 78 0.63 10.82 -16.57
C GLY A 78 0.69 12.29 -16.13
N LEU A 79 1.44 12.60 -15.07
CA LEU A 79 1.44 13.91 -14.41
C LEU A 79 1.63 15.07 -15.37
N GLY A 80 2.64 15.00 -16.25
CA GLY A 80 2.94 16.09 -17.18
C GLY A 80 1.78 16.42 -18.13
N LYS A 81 1.11 15.39 -18.64
CA LYS A 81 -0.07 15.54 -19.50
C LYS A 81 -1.26 16.09 -18.70
N THR A 82 -1.43 15.67 -17.45
CA THR A 82 -2.46 16.19 -16.55
C THR A 82 -2.27 17.68 -16.29
N LEU A 83 -1.04 18.15 -16.02
CA LEU A 83 -0.76 19.57 -15.81
C LEU A 83 -1.07 20.42 -17.04
N LEU A 84 -0.70 19.94 -18.22
CA LEU A 84 -1.01 20.60 -19.49
C LEU A 84 -2.53 20.69 -19.71
N ASN A 85 -3.24 19.58 -19.55
CA ASN A 85 -4.69 19.52 -19.70
C ASN A 85 -5.39 20.44 -18.69
N LEU A 86 -4.89 20.52 -17.47
CA LEU A 86 -5.44 21.38 -16.43
C LEU A 86 -5.28 22.86 -16.78
N ARG A 87 -4.10 23.28 -17.28
CA ARG A 87 -3.90 24.65 -17.79
C ARG A 87 -4.91 24.97 -18.91
N ILE A 88 -5.09 24.05 -19.85
CA ILE A 88 -6.03 24.22 -20.97
C ILE A 88 -7.46 24.32 -20.47
N TRP A 89 -7.86 23.46 -19.51
CA TRP A 89 -9.18 23.50 -18.88
C TRP A 89 -9.43 24.82 -18.16
N LEU A 90 -8.43 25.40 -17.50
CA LEU A 90 -8.50 26.75 -16.91
C LEU A 90 -8.63 27.86 -17.96
N GLY A 91 -8.34 27.58 -19.24
CA GLY A 91 -8.28 28.57 -20.31
C GLY A 91 -7.05 29.49 -20.20
N TRP A 92 -6.04 29.07 -19.43
CA TRP A 92 -4.87 29.87 -19.16
C TRP A 92 -3.88 29.82 -20.32
N SER A 93 -3.34 30.97 -20.71
CA SER A 93 -2.20 31.02 -21.62
C SER A 93 -0.91 30.61 -20.89
N GLN A 94 0.15 30.25 -21.63
CA GLN A 94 1.47 30.00 -21.04
C GLN A 94 2.01 31.26 -20.33
N ALA A 95 1.65 32.46 -20.79
CA ALA A 95 1.99 33.71 -20.12
C ALA A 95 1.25 33.85 -18.78
N THR A 96 -0.04 33.49 -18.75
CA THR A 96 -0.83 33.48 -17.51
C THR A 96 -0.22 32.52 -16.49
N LEU A 97 0.09 31.29 -16.90
CA LEU A 97 0.76 30.33 -16.01
C LEU A 97 2.11 30.85 -15.53
N GLY A 98 2.87 31.54 -16.38
CA GLY A 98 4.14 32.17 -16.00
C GLY A 98 4.00 33.26 -14.94
N ASN A 99 2.95 34.07 -15.03
CA ASN A 99 2.66 35.09 -14.04
C ASN A 99 2.31 34.49 -12.67
N TYR A 100 1.52 33.41 -12.63
CA TYR A 100 1.15 32.75 -11.38
C TYR A 100 2.29 31.90 -10.78
N SER A 101 3.07 31.21 -11.62
CA SER A 101 4.17 30.33 -11.16
C SER A 101 5.50 31.06 -10.93
N GLY A 102 5.65 32.29 -11.41
CA GLY A 102 6.92 33.01 -11.44
C GLY A 102 7.96 32.44 -12.41
N ILE A 103 7.54 31.53 -13.31
CA ILE A 103 8.40 30.91 -14.32
C ILE A 103 8.26 31.68 -15.63
N ASN A 104 9.38 31.96 -16.30
CA ASN A 104 9.31 32.65 -17.59
C ASN A 104 8.58 31.79 -18.66
N VAL A 105 7.93 32.48 -19.61
CA VAL A 105 7.09 31.84 -20.63
C VAL A 105 7.87 30.90 -21.55
N LYS A 106 9.12 31.23 -21.88
CA LYS A 106 9.97 30.38 -22.74
C LYS A 106 10.27 29.03 -22.07
N SER A 107 10.51 29.04 -20.77
CA SER A 107 10.73 27.84 -19.95
C SER A 107 9.46 27.02 -19.86
N ILE A 108 8.29 27.64 -19.61
CA ILE A 108 7.00 26.93 -19.62
C ILE A 108 6.76 26.24 -20.95
N HIS A 109 6.95 26.94 -22.06
CA HIS A 109 6.81 26.36 -23.39
C HIS A 109 7.77 25.19 -23.62
N ALA A 110 9.03 25.30 -23.18
CA ALA A 110 9.99 24.21 -23.27
C ALA A 110 9.59 23.00 -22.39
N TYR A 111 9.04 23.25 -21.21
CA TYR A 111 8.56 22.19 -20.32
C TYR A 111 7.33 21.50 -20.88
N GLU A 112 6.33 22.25 -21.37
CA GLU A 112 5.12 21.70 -21.98
C GLU A 112 5.42 20.86 -23.23
N ARG A 113 6.42 21.26 -24.04
CA ARG A 113 6.83 20.52 -25.24
C ARG A 113 7.29 19.10 -24.95
N ASP A 114 7.92 18.88 -23.79
CA ASP A 114 8.41 17.55 -23.36
C ASP A 114 7.53 16.95 -22.25
N GLU A 115 6.28 17.43 -22.11
CA GLU A 115 5.33 17.00 -21.08
C GLU A 115 5.95 17.00 -19.67
N TYR A 116 6.77 18.00 -19.39
CA TYR A 116 7.48 18.18 -18.11
C TYR A 116 8.47 17.06 -17.73
N ARG A 117 8.74 16.06 -18.59
CA ARG A 117 9.55 14.88 -18.24
C ARG A 117 10.98 15.22 -17.80
N LYS A 118 11.59 16.24 -18.41
CA LYS A 118 12.94 16.75 -18.06
C LYS A 118 12.92 17.92 -17.08
N THR A 119 11.76 18.26 -16.52
CA THR A 119 11.61 19.41 -15.63
C THR A 119 12.02 19.03 -14.22
N ARG A 120 12.73 19.93 -13.53
CA ARG A 120 13.09 19.71 -12.12
C ARG A 120 11.81 19.66 -11.27
N LEU A 121 11.78 18.77 -10.29
CA LEU A 121 10.61 18.57 -9.42
C LEU A 121 10.14 19.87 -8.74
N GLU A 122 11.07 20.71 -8.29
CA GLU A 122 10.77 22.04 -7.72
C GLU A 122 9.93 22.92 -8.67
N LYS A 123 10.22 22.86 -9.98
CA LYS A 123 9.46 23.61 -10.99
C LYS A 123 8.10 23.00 -11.26
N ILE A 124 7.99 21.67 -11.20
CA ILE A 124 6.70 20.97 -11.27
C ILE A 124 5.81 21.41 -10.10
N PHE A 125 6.34 21.47 -8.87
CA PHE A 125 5.60 21.96 -7.71
C PHE A 125 5.14 23.41 -7.87
N GLN A 126 6.00 24.31 -8.38
CA GLN A 126 5.61 25.70 -8.65
C GLN A 126 4.44 25.80 -9.64
N ILE A 127 4.45 24.96 -10.68
CA ILE A 127 3.36 24.90 -11.66
C ILE A 127 2.08 24.33 -11.05
N MET A 128 2.20 23.27 -10.24
CA MET A 128 1.05 22.66 -9.55
C MET A 128 0.37 23.67 -8.62
N GLN A 129 1.14 24.38 -7.79
CA GLN A 129 0.59 25.41 -6.90
C GLN A 129 -0.10 26.53 -7.69
N ALA A 130 0.49 26.97 -8.80
CA ALA A 130 -0.13 27.97 -9.67
C ALA A 130 -1.48 27.49 -10.23
N LEU A 131 -1.54 26.25 -10.73
CA LEU A 131 -2.77 25.68 -11.28
C LEU A 131 -3.84 25.43 -10.20
N GLU A 132 -3.44 25.03 -9.00
CA GLU A 132 -4.33 24.88 -7.84
C GLU A 132 -5.03 26.22 -7.51
N HIS A 133 -4.28 27.32 -7.47
CA HIS A 133 -4.86 28.65 -7.29
C HIS A 133 -5.88 28.96 -8.39
N GLY A 134 -5.56 28.63 -9.65
CA GLY A 134 -6.49 28.80 -10.76
C GLY A 134 -7.76 27.98 -10.64
N ILE A 135 -7.67 26.75 -10.15
CA ILE A 135 -8.85 25.90 -9.88
C ILE A 135 -9.72 26.55 -8.81
N LEU A 136 -9.12 26.97 -7.70
CA LEU A 136 -9.84 27.63 -6.60
C LEU A 136 -10.55 28.91 -7.05
N GLU A 137 -9.89 29.74 -7.88
CA GLU A 137 -10.49 30.94 -8.45
C GLU A 137 -11.67 30.60 -9.38
N LYS A 138 -11.48 29.65 -10.31
CA LYS A 138 -12.51 29.26 -11.29
C LYS A 138 -13.73 28.61 -10.62
N THR A 139 -13.50 27.71 -9.66
CA THR A 139 -14.58 27.06 -8.89
C THR A 139 -15.31 28.05 -7.98
N SER A 140 -14.61 29.00 -7.36
CA SER A 140 -15.23 30.07 -6.57
C SER A 140 -16.00 31.09 -7.42
N ALA A 141 -15.63 31.26 -8.69
CA ALA A 141 -16.38 32.07 -9.65
C ALA A 141 -17.64 31.34 -10.15
N ASP A 142 -17.53 30.03 -10.43
CA ASP A 142 -18.67 29.20 -10.84
C ASP A 142 -19.71 29.03 -9.72
N ASN A 143 -19.27 28.94 -8.47
CA ASN A 143 -20.17 28.89 -7.30
C ASN A 143 -21.00 30.17 -7.10
N ARG A 144 -20.60 31.30 -7.70
CA ARG A 144 -21.38 32.55 -7.68
C ARG A 144 -22.52 32.56 -8.71
N TYR A 145 -22.52 31.64 -9.68
CA TYR A 145 -23.49 31.63 -10.78
C TYR A 145 -24.39 30.40 -10.85
N LYS A 146 -24.18 29.36 -10.03
CA LYS A 146 -24.99 28.14 -10.12
C LYS A 146 -25.31 27.51 -8.77
N ARG A 147 -26.46 27.92 -8.20
CA ARG A 147 -27.47 26.94 -7.73
C ARG A 147 -27.90 26.12 -8.95
N SER A 148 -27.08 25.17 -9.36
CA SER A 148 -27.41 24.19 -10.41
C SER A 148 -27.72 22.86 -9.72
N PRO A 149 -28.84 22.19 -10.04
CA PRO A 149 -29.24 20.94 -9.39
C PRO A 149 -28.41 19.72 -9.80
N TYR A 150 -27.47 19.89 -10.74
CA TYR A 150 -26.50 18.86 -11.07
C TYR A 150 -25.15 19.20 -10.45
N GLN A 151 -24.90 18.61 -9.27
CA GLN A 151 -23.55 18.41 -8.78
C GLN A 151 -22.97 17.17 -9.47
N PRO A 152 -21.80 17.23 -10.12
CA PRO A 152 -21.03 16.03 -10.37
C PRO A 152 -20.59 15.51 -9.00
N THR A 153 -21.16 14.40 -8.56
CA THR A 153 -20.62 13.65 -7.43
C THR A 153 -19.32 13.01 -7.87
N LEU A 154 -18.23 13.79 -7.86
CA LEU A 154 -16.91 13.23 -7.58
C LEU A 154 -16.93 12.90 -6.08
N SER A 155 -17.61 11.82 -5.73
CA SER A 155 -17.38 11.16 -4.46
C SER A 155 -15.95 10.65 -4.51
N PHE A 156 -15.04 11.38 -3.88
CA PHE A 156 -13.94 10.72 -3.21
C PHE A 156 -14.62 9.83 -2.15
N GLU A 157 -14.98 8.60 -2.53
CA GLU A 157 -15.05 7.54 -1.52
C GLU A 157 -13.71 7.61 -0.81
N SER A 158 -13.79 7.84 0.50
CA SER A 158 -12.60 8.07 1.28
C SER A 158 -11.70 6.86 1.05
N VAL A 159 -10.43 7.13 0.81
CA VAL A 159 -9.43 6.08 0.66
C VAL A 159 -9.51 5.11 1.87
N GLU A 160 -9.97 5.57 3.04
CA GLU A 160 -10.29 4.77 4.23
C GLU A 160 -11.38 3.70 4.04
N ASP A 161 -12.37 3.89 3.17
CA ASP A 161 -13.46 2.92 2.94
C ASP A 161 -13.01 1.75 2.06
N THR A 162 -12.08 1.99 1.13
CA THR A 162 -11.42 0.93 0.36
C THR A 162 -10.50 0.08 1.24
N TYR A 163 -9.84 0.69 2.23
CA TYR A 163 -8.97 -0.02 3.19
C TYR A 163 -9.75 -0.90 4.18
N LYS A 164 -10.97 -0.52 4.58
CA LYS A 164 -11.81 -1.34 5.46
C LYS A 164 -12.34 -2.62 4.79
N ASN A 165 -12.49 -2.61 3.47
CA ASN A 165 -13.02 -3.74 2.70
C ASN A 165 -11.94 -4.63 2.06
N ALA A 166 -10.68 -4.20 2.04
CA ALA A 166 -9.55 -4.99 1.54
C ALA A 166 -8.84 -5.82 2.63
N HIS A 167 -9.45 -5.97 3.81
CA HIS A 167 -9.06 -7.01 4.77
C HIS A 167 -9.41 -8.38 4.21
N LEU A 168 -8.50 -8.97 3.43
CA LEU A 168 -8.34 -10.41 3.47
C LEU A 168 -7.75 -10.71 4.86
N PRO A 169 -8.49 -11.38 5.77
CA PRO A 169 -7.91 -11.82 7.02
C PRO A 169 -6.75 -12.76 6.68
N TYR A 170 -5.57 -12.45 7.23
CA TYR A 170 -4.50 -13.42 7.29
C TYR A 170 -5.01 -14.60 8.10
N ASP A 171 -5.21 -15.74 7.46
CA ASP A 171 -5.61 -16.96 8.15
C ASP A 171 -4.45 -17.41 9.03
N GLU A 172 -4.57 -17.18 10.34
CA GLU A 172 -3.53 -17.48 11.33
C GLU A 172 -3.19 -18.97 11.39
N ASP A 173 -4.07 -19.81 10.84
CA ASP A 173 -4.02 -21.27 10.86
C ASP A 173 -3.63 -21.90 9.51
N ALA A 174 -3.26 -21.11 8.50
CA ALA A 174 -2.76 -21.66 7.23
C ALA A 174 -1.45 -22.43 7.46
N GLU A 175 -1.56 -23.75 7.63
CA GLU A 175 -0.45 -24.68 7.76
C GLU A 175 0.29 -24.79 6.42
N PHE A 176 1.27 -23.91 6.21
CA PHE A 176 2.21 -24.07 5.11
C PHE A 176 3.14 -25.25 5.39
N MET A 177 3.08 -26.26 4.53
CA MET A 177 4.05 -27.35 4.53
C MET A 177 5.30 -26.95 3.74
N ILE A 178 6.47 -27.26 4.29
CA ILE A 178 7.74 -27.16 3.57
C ILE A 178 8.04 -28.54 2.98
N VAL A 179 7.99 -28.65 1.66
CA VAL A 179 8.43 -29.82 0.90
C VAL A 179 9.65 -29.40 0.10
N ASP A 180 10.78 -30.11 0.27
CA ASP A 180 12.06 -29.85 -0.41
C ASP A 180 12.56 -28.39 -0.35
N GLY A 181 12.34 -27.72 0.79
CA GLY A 181 12.82 -26.35 1.01
C GLY A 181 12.02 -25.25 0.28
N GLN A 182 10.89 -25.61 -0.34
CA GLN A 182 9.94 -24.67 -0.92
C GLN A 182 8.67 -24.59 -0.07
N LEU A 183 8.08 -23.39 0.01
CA LEU A 183 6.81 -23.16 0.67
C LEU A 183 5.71 -23.61 -0.29
N VAL A 184 4.95 -24.64 0.07
CA VAL A 184 3.85 -25.16 -0.74
C VAL A 184 2.56 -24.94 0.02
N GLU A 185 1.55 -24.35 -0.64
CA GLU A 185 0.20 -24.26 -0.09
C GLU A 185 -0.39 -25.67 0.09
N PRO A 186 -1.13 -25.94 1.17
CA PRO A 186 -1.79 -27.22 1.33
C PRO A 186 -2.73 -27.47 0.15
N PRO A 187 -2.84 -28.72 -0.35
CA PRO A 187 -3.78 -29.03 -1.42
C PRO A 187 -5.20 -28.67 -0.95
N HIS A 188 -5.88 -27.81 -1.71
CA HIS A 188 -7.30 -27.56 -1.51
C HIS A 188 -8.04 -28.90 -1.60
N GLU A 189 -8.59 -29.36 -0.48
CA GLU A 189 -9.58 -30.44 -0.52
C GLU A 189 -10.73 -29.95 -1.40
N PRO A 190 -11.09 -30.69 -2.46
CA PRO A 190 -12.23 -30.31 -3.27
C PRO A 190 -13.46 -30.33 -2.38
N ASP A 191 -14.21 -29.22 -2.38
CA ASP A 191 -15.49 -29.09 -1.68
C ASP A 191 -16.31 -30.37 -1.89
N ALA A 192 -16.67 -31.01 -0.77
CA ALA A 192 -17.59 -32.12 -0.77
C ALA A 192 -18.90 -31.61 -1.38
N MET A 193 -19.14 -31.97 -2.65
CA MET A 193 -20.43 -31.79 -3.30
C MET A 193 -21.44 -32.64 -2.53
N ASP A 194 -22.31 -31.97 -1.78
CA ASP A 194 -23.54 -32.52 -1.22
C ASP A 194 -24.44 -32.99 -2.38
N ASP A 195 -24.36 -34.28 -2.70
CA ASP A 195 -25.31 -34.92 -3.61
C ASP A 195 -26.59 -35.25 -2.84
N PHE A 196 -27.39 -34.21 -2.56
CA PHE A 196 -28.80 -34.35 -2.24
C PHE A 196 -29.57 -34.61 -3.54
N SER A 197 -29.86 -35.88 -3.84
CA SER A 197 -31.04 -36.23 -4.64
C SER A 197 -31.72 -37.46 -4.07
N THR A 198 -32.71 -37.18 -3.23
CA THR A 198 -33.83 -38.05 -2.88
C THR A 198 -34.56 -38.51 -4.13
N GLY A 199 -34.89 -39.80 -4.18
CA GLY A 199 -35.54 -40.45 -5.30
C GLY A 199 -36.93 -39.95 -5.68
N LEU A 200 -37.31 -40.34 -6.91
CA LEU A 200 -38.59 -40.94 -7.29
C LEU A 200 -38.35 -41.82 -8.53
#